data_AF-A0A1H3KM74-F1
#
_entry.id   AF-A0A1H3KM74-F1
#
_cell.length_a   1.000
_cell.length_b   1.000
_cell.length_c   1.000
_cell.angle_alpha   90.00
_cell.angle_beta   90.00
_cell.angle_gamma   90.00
#
_symmetry.space_group_name_H-M   'P 1'
#
loop_
_entity.id
_entity.type
_entity.pdbx_description
1 polymer ?
#
loop_
_entity_poly.entity_id
_entity_poly.type
_entity_poly.pdbx_seq_one_letter_code
_entity_poly.pdbx_strand_id
1 'polypeptide(L)'
;MSFSQEVGQFFDLTETQSAQLEAGLITLEQDFQQAGKDEVNTPEFARAFYQQFEQRIAAFGFNENNVEALLEHLYGTERYRQLVTYIVPSYYNAGGDRMVFEEIYQEMLSDEQI
;
A
#
# COMPACT_ATOMS: atom_id res chain seq x y z
N MET A 1 -0.87 5.18 -18.44
CA MET A 1 0.19 4.31 -19.04
C MET A 1 0.04 2.96 -18.34
N SER A 2 0.93 1.99 -18.51
CA SER A 2 0.89 0.80 -17.63
C SER A 2 1.50 1.16 -16.28
N PHE A 3 0.97 0.63 -15.17
CA PHE A 3 1.50 0.85 -13.82
C PHE A 3 3.02 0.63 -13.75
N SER A 4 3.53 -0.44 -14.36
CA SER A 4 4.95 -0.75 -14.40
C SER A 4 5.83 0.33 -15.05
N GLN A 5 5.27 1.10 -16.01
CA GLN A 5 5.96 2.22 -16.65
C GLN A 5 5.94 3.47 -15.78
N GLU A 6 4.80 3.77 -15.13
CA GLU A 6 4.65 4.94 -14.27
C GLU A 6 5.50 4.80 -13.01
N VAL A 7 5.38 3.67 -12.31
CA VAL A 7 6.18 3.36 -11.11
C VAL A 7 7.65 3.14 -11.46
N GLY A 8 7.94 2.53 -12.61
CA GLY A 8 9.31 2.40 -13.11
C GLY A 8 9.99 3.75 -13.29
N GLN A 9 9.30 4.70 -13.90
CA GLN A 9 9.84 6.04 -14.12
C GLN A 9 9.91 6.88 -12.84
N PHE A 10 8.92 6.75 -11.95
CA PHE A 10 8.81 7.58 -10.75
C PHE A 10 9.81 7.15 -9.65
N PHE A 11 10.07 5.85 -9.53
CA PHE A 11 10.93 5.27 -8.50
C PHE A 11 12.26 4.73 -9.03
N ASP A 12 12.61 5.06 -10.28
CA ASP A 12 13.83 4.58 -10.96
C ASP A 12 13.95 3.04 -10.98
N LEU A 13 12.80 2.36 -11.06
CA LEU A 13 12.73 0.90 -11.11
C LEU A 13 12.77 0.41 -12.55
N THR A 14 13.45 -0.71 -12.76
CA THR A 14 13.41 -1.40 -14.06
C THR A 14 12.01 -1.94 -14.34
N GLU A 15 11.64 -2.10 -15.62
CA GLU A 15 10.34 -2.63 -16.03
C GLU A 15 10.02 -3.99 -15.36
N THR A 16 11.04 -4.83 -15.18
CA THR A 16 10.94 -6.10 -14.44
C THR A 16 10.64 -5.90 -12.96
N GLN A 17 11.32 -4.97 -12.28
CA GLN A 17 11.09 -4.69 -10.86
C GLN A 17 9.68 -4.13 -10.64
N SER A 18 9.24 -3.19 -11.49
CA SER A 18 7.90 -2.63 -11.38
C SER A 18 6.82 -3.69 -11.62
N ALA A 19 7.02 -4.61 -12.57
CA ALA A 19 6.10 -5.73 -12.78
C ALA A 19 6.08 -6.71 -11.58
N GLN A 20 7.23 -6.95 -10.94
CA GLN A 20 7.29 -7.78 -9.73
C GLN A 20 6.62 -7.11 -8.53
N LEU A 21 6.81 -5.80 -8.38
CA LEU A 21 6.11 -5.00 -7.37
C LEU A 21 4.60 -5.06 -7.60
N GLU A 22 4.15 -4.87 -8.84
CA GLU A 22 2.74 -4.99 -9.22
C GLU A 22 2.14 -6.35 -8.81
N ALA A 23 2.81 -7.44 -9.20
CA ALA A 23 2.39 -8.78 -8.83
C ALA A 23 2.37 -8.98 -7.31
N GLY A 24 3.32 -8.38 -6.59
CA GLY A 24 3.37 -8.37 -5.13
C GLY A 24 2.18 -7.66 -4.49
N LEU A 25 1.78 -6.50 -5.02
CA LEU A 25 0.62 -5.73 -4.57
C LEU A 25 -0.70 -6.45 -4.85
N ILE A 26 -0.82 -7.05 -6.03
CA ILE A 26 -2.01 -7.86 -6.39
C ILE A 26 -2.15 -9.07 -5.45
N THR A 27 -1.03 -9.75 -5.16
CA THR A 27 -1.03 -10.89 -4.23
C THR A 27 -1.42 -10.44 -2.82
N LEU A 28 -0.91 -9.29 -2.37
CA LEU A 28 -1.23 -8.70 -1.08
C LEU A 28 -2.73 -8.36 -0.96
N GLU A 29 -3.31 -7.74 -1.99
CA GLU A 29 -4.75 -7.46 -2.04
C GLU A 29 -5.58 -8.74 -1.93
N GLN A 30 -5.19 -9.79 -2.65
CA GLN A 30 -5.88 -11.09 -2.60
C GLN A 30 -5.79 -11.72 -1.21
N ASP A 31 -4.64 -11.66 -0.55
CA ASP A 31 -4.45 -12.17 0.81
C ASP A 31 -5.41 -11.48 1.80
N PHE A 32 -5.57 -10.16 1.68
CA PHE A 32 -6.52 -9.39 2.48
C PHE A 32 -7.99 -9.76 2.17
N GLN A 33 -8.33 -9.96 0.91
CA GLN A 33 -9.69 -10.34 0.50
C GLN A 33 -10.05 -11.78 0.89
N GLN A 34 -9.05 -12.66 0.98
CA GLN A 34 -9.24 -14.04 1.43
C GLN A 34 -9.34 -14.14 2.95
N ALA A 35 -8.75 -13.20 3.69
CA ALA A 35 -8.88 -13.13 5.14
C ALA A 35 -10.34 -12.91 5.56
N GLY A 36 -10.76 -13.56 6.65
CA GLY A 36 -12.11 -13.40 7.18
C GLY A 36 -12.36 -11.94 7.60
N LYS A 37 -13.58 -11.43 7.38
CA LYS A 37 -13.97 -10.06 7.77
C LYS A 37 -13.75 -9.78 9.26
N ASP A 38 -13.83 -10.79 10.11
CA ASP A 38 -13.51 -10.67 11.55
C ASP A 38 -12.00 -10.62 11.83
N GLU A 39 -11.17 -11.27 11.00
CA GLU A 39 -9.71 -11.28 11.17
C GLU A 39 -9.06 -9.98 10.70
N VAL A 40 -9.53 -9.39 9.59
CA VAL A 40 -8.96 -8.15 9.04
C VAL A 40 -9.09 -6.94 9.96
N ASN A 41 -10.02 -6.99 10.92
CA ASN A 41 -10.21 -5.96 11.94
C ASN A 41 -9.33 -6.15 13.18
N THR A 42 -8.53 -7.22 13.24
CA THR A 42 -7.64 -7.46 14.38
C THR A 42 -6.32 -6.71 14.20
N PRO A 43 -5.76 -6.14 15.28
CA PRO A 43 -4.46 -5.47 15.22
C PRO A 43 -3.31 -6.42 14.84
N GLU A 44 -3.45 -7.71 15.18
CA GLU A 44 -2.48 -8.76 14.83
C GLU A 44 -2.43 -9.00 13.32
N PHE A 45 -3.60 -9.14 12.68
CA PHE A 45 -3.69 -9.25 11.23
C PHE A 45 -3.19 -7.98 10.55
N ALA A 46 -3.66 -6.81 10.99
CA ALA A 46 -3.25 -5.51 10.44
C ALA A 46 -1.72 -5.34 10.45
N ARG A 47 -1.08 -5.74 11.55
CA ARG A 47 0.38 -5.75 11.68
C ARG A 47 1.03 -6.75 10.73
N ALA A 48 0.55 -7.99 10.66
CA ALA A 48 1.11 -9.00 9.77
C ALA A 48 0.98 -8.59 8.30
N PHE A 49 -0.19 -8.06 7.91
CA PHE A 49 -0.48 -7.55 6.58
C PHE A 49 0.45 -6.39 6.18
N TYR A 50 0.58 -5.38 7.05
CA TYR A 50 1.48 -4.26 6.80
C TYR A 50 2.95 -4.70 6.74
N GLN A 51 3.37 -5.63 7.61
CA GLN A 51 4.73 -6.18 7.54
C GLN A 51 4.99 -6.94 6.23
N GLN A 52 4.00 -7.68 5.71
CA GLN A 52 4.13 -8.32 4.40
C GLN A 52 4.28 -7.29 3.28
N PHE A 53 3.51 -6.20 3.32
CA PHE A 53 3.64 -5.09 2.39
C PHE A 53 5.05 -4.49 2.44
N GLU A 54 5.51 -4.12 3.63
CA GLU A 54 6.81 -3.49 3.85
C GLU A 54 7.95 -4.39 3.33
N GLN A 55 7.91 -5.69 3.62
CA GLN A 55 8.92 -6.64 3.14
C GLN A 55 8.94 -6.76 1.61
N ARG A 56 7.77 -6.71 0.95
CA ARG A 56 7.67 -6.78 -0.51
C ARG A 56 8.26 -5.53 -1.16
N ILE A 57 7.96 -4.35 -0.63
CA ILE A 57 8.48 -3.09 -1.18
C ILE A 57 9.96 -2.88 -0.83
N ALA A 58 10.40 -3.32 0.35
CA ALA A 58 11.80 -3.20 0.78
C ALA A 58 12.76 -3.95 -0.16
N ALA A 59 12.32 -5.05 -0.78
CA ALA A 59 13.09 -5.77 -1.79
C ALA A 59 13.43 -4.92 -3.03
N PHE A 60 12.69 -3.84 -3.28
CA PHE A 60 12.90 -2.90 -4.36
C PHE A 60 13.55 -1.58 -3.90
N GLY A 61 13.96 -1.49 -2.63
CA GLY A 61 14.62 -0.31 -2.08
C GLY A 61 13.68 0.75 -1.50
N PHE A 62 12.37 0.47 -1.41
CA PHE A 62 11.45 1.35 -0.69
C PHE A 62 11.70 1.29 0.80
N ASN A 63 11.63 2.46 1.43
CA ASN A 63 11.80 2.69 2.86
C ASN A 63 10.77 3.71 3.34
N GLU A 64 10.79 4.02 4.64
CA GLU A 64 9.87 4.95 5.31
C GLU A 64 9.80 6.34 4.64
N ASN A 65 10.83 6.76 3.91
CA ASN A 65 10.85 8.05 3.20
C ASN A 65 10.18 8.04 1.83
N ASN A 66 10.07 6.86 1.19
CA ASN A 66 9.53 6.72 -0.18
C ASN A 66 8.23 5.92 -0.22
N VAL A 67 7.87 5.26 0.88
CA VAL A 67 6.64 4.46 0.98
C VAL A 67 5.39 5.32 0.92
N GLU A 68 5.40 6.54 1.48
CA GLU A 68 4.28 7.48 1.38
C GLU A 68 4.02 7.86 -0.08
N ALA A 69 5.05 8.32 -0.80
CA ALA A 69 4.96 8.64 -2.23
C ALA A 69 4.49 7.44 -3.09
N LEU A 70 4.89 6.22 -2.74
CA LEU A 70 4.38 5.00 -3.38
C LEU A 70 2.89 4.83 -3.14
N LEU A 71 2.44 4.98 -1.89
CA LEU A 71 1.03 4.87 -1.53
C LEU A 71 0.18 5.97 -2.18
N GLU A 72 0.68 7.21 -2.27
CA GLU A 72 0.01 8.32 -2.95
C GLU A 72 -0.19 7.99 -4.44
N HIS A 73 0.86 7.52 -5.10
CA HIS A 73 0.78 7.13 -6.51
C HIS A 73 -0.19 5.96 -6.72
N LEU A 74 -0.18 4.98 -5.81
CA LEU A 74 -1.14 3.87 -5.81
C LEU A 74 -2.58 4.35 -5.59
N TYR A 75 -2.79 5.33 -4.71
CA TYR A 75 -4.11 5.88 -4.40
C TYR A 75 -4.70 6.69 -5.57
N GLY A 76 -3.83 7.41 -6.28
CA GLY A 76 -4.15 8.07 -7.55
C GLY A 76 -4.56 7.10 -8.66
N THR A 77 -4.20 5.81 -8.53
CA THR A 77 -4.55 4.77 -9.51
C THR A 77 -5.80 3.99 -9.06
N GLU A 78 -6.92 4.10 -9.78
CA GLU A 78 -8.21 3.47 -9.41
C GLU A 78 -8.09 1.98 -9.04
N ARG A 79 -7.26 1.21 -9.76
CA ARG A 79 -7.05 -0.23 -9.50
C ARG A 79 -6.49 -0.51 -8.11
N TYR A 80 -5.60 0.35 -7.62
CA TYR A 80 -4.86 0.18 -6.37
C TYR A 80 -5.40 1.05 -5.24
N ARG A 81 -6.28 2.02 -5.53
CA ARG A 81 -6.94 2.86 -4.54
C ARG A 81 -7.50 2.04 -3.37
N GLN A 82 -8.21 0.95 -3.69
CA GLN A 82 -8.78 0.06 -2.68
C GLN A 82 -7.70 -0.63 -1.82
N LEU A 83 -6.59 -1.05 -2.41
CA LEU A 83 -5.46 -1.62 -1.67
C LEU A 83 -4.86 -0.61 -0.69
N VAL A 84 -4.68 0.65 -1.09
CA VAL A 84 -4.16 1.70 -0.19
C VAL A 84 -5.12 1.92 0.98
N THR A 85 -6.44 1.90 0.74
CA THR A 85 -7.46 2.00 1.81
C THR A 85 -7.43 0.81 2.78
N TYR A 86 -6.72 -0.28 2.46
CA TYR A 86 -6.45 -1.36 3.40
C TYR A 86 -5.11 -1.18 4.10
N ILE A 87 -4.06 -0.77 3.39
CA ILE A 87 -2.71 -0.62 3.92
C ILE A 87 -2.64 0.48 4.99
N VAL A 88 -3.18 1.67 4.71
CA VAL A 88 -3.05 2.84 5.59
C VAL A 88 -3.75 2.59 6.94
N PRO A 89 -5.01 2.14 7.01
CA PRO A 89 -5.63 1.77 8.27
C PRO A 89 -4.94 0.59 8.95
N SER A 90 -4.44 -0.38 8.20
CA SER A 90 -3.71 -1.51 8.79
C SER A 90 -2.44 -1.07 9.51
N TYR A 91 -1.70 -0.10 8.93
CA TYR A 91 -0.55 0.49 9.58
C TYR A 91 -0.91 1.14 10.92
N TYR A 92 -1.97 1.95 10.95
CA TYR A 92 -2.41 2.60 12.19
C TYR A 92 -2.93 1.61 13.23
N ASN A 93 -3.68 0.59 12.80
CA ASN A 93 -4.16 -0.48 13.68
C ASN A 93 -3.00 -1.34 14.23
N ALA A 94 -1.91 -1.46 13.49
CA ALA A 94 -0.69 -2.13 13.93
C ALA A 94 0.10 -1.33 15.00
N GLY A 95 -0.29 -0.09 15.28
CA GLY A 95 0.43 0.83 16.16
C GLY A 95 1.51 1.65 15.45
N GLY A 96 1.41 1.79 14.12
CA GLY A 96 2.26 2.68 13.32
C GLY A 96 2.11 4.15 13.70
N ASP A 97 3.10 4.96 13.31
CA ASP A 97 3.13 6.38 13.65
C ASP A 97 2.10 7.15 12.81
N ARG A 98 1.18 7.85 13.49
CA ARG A 98 0.08 8.56 12.83
C ARG A 98 0.55 9.64 11.85
N MET A 99 1.79 10.10 11.96
CA MET A 99 2.35 11.14 11.11
C MET A 99 2.90 10.60 9.77
N VAL A 100 3.14 9.29 9.65
CA VAL A 100 3.84 8.71 8.47
C VAL A 100 2.98 8.62 7.22
N PHE A 101 1.66 8.51 7.37
CA PHE A 101 0.70 8.48 6.25
C PHE A 101 -0.42 9.50 6.49
N GLU A 102 -0.14 10.59 7.20
CA GLU A 102 -1.16 11.55 7.62
C GLU A 102 -1.81 12.19 6.37
N GLU A 103 -1.00 12.62 5.41
CA GLU A 103 -1.47 13.34 4.21
C GLU A 103 -2.44 12.47 3.41
N ILE A 104 -2.01 11.27 3.01
CA ILE A 104 -2.84 10.35 2.24
C ILE A 104 -4.08 9.88 3.02
N TYR A 105 -3.98 9.75 4.35
CA TYR A 105 -5.14 9.40 5.17
C TYR A 105 -6.16 10.53 5.25
N GLN A 106 -5.71 11.79 5.33
CA GLN A 106 -6.60 12.95 5.25
C GLN A 106 -7.26 13.06 3.86
N GLU A 107 -6.52 12.77 2.78
CA GLU A 107 -7.09 12.70 1.43
C GLU A 107 -8.18 11.63 1.34
N MET A 108 -7.93 10.41 1.86
CA MET A 108 -8.93 9.34 1.91
C MET A 108 -10.21 9.75 2.63
N LEU A 109 -10.08 10.35 3.81
CA LEU A 109 -11.23 10.83 4.59
C LEU A 109 -11.99 11.93 3.85
N SER A 110 -11.29 12.76 3.07
CA SER A 110 -11.89 13.83 2.27
C SER A 110 -12.65 13.26 1.06
N ASP A 111 -12.11 12.24 0.40
CA ASP A 111 -12.72 11.56 -0.76
C ASP A 111 -13.98 10.76 -0.34
N GLU A 112 -14.02 10.19 0.88
CA GLU A 112 -15.19 9.49 1.44
C GLU A 112 -16.37 10.42 1.82
N GLN A 113 -16.15 11.73 1.91
CA GLN A 113 -17.17 12.71 2.37
C GLN A 113 -17.96 13.39 1.22
N ILE A 114 -17.80 12.95 -0.03
CA ILE A 114 -18.39 13.60 -1.23
C ILE A 114 -19.54 12.78 -1.82
#